data_AF-A0A7S1AL57-F1
#
_entry.id   AF-A0A7S1AL57-F1
#
_cell.length_a   1.000
_cell.length_b   1.000
_cell.length_c   1.000
_cell.angle_alpha   90.00
_cell.angle_beta   90.00
_cell.angle_gamma   90.00
#
_symmetry.space_group_name_H-M   'P 1'
#
loop_
_entity.id
_entity.type
_entity.pdbx_description
1 polymer ?
#
loop_
_entity_poly.entity_id
_entity_poly.type
_entity_poly.pdbx_seq_one_letter_code
_entity_poly.pdbx_strand_id
1 'polypeptide(L)'
;MAEAPARKSVRKSVHLVNNALAADCLGENWNARTTPLPAVLKQWHGFFTGDPVKDHDIANVVFISVILALDVSWSVANKYATDALASLLFTAFFYVSLIYFIADALWIAVVPKSCKTPGVVIGHHVVVIFYMSIPFFYPEYGWCMAACLSVETCTVLLIVKRLYPHRMLEAAFYTAWVVIRLIYYPYLCWAFFQIWVEVGPWHLVIFAPIFQVLLTCLSYFWTYTLVVNMLRRRKKP
;
A
#
# COMPACT_ATOMS: atom_id res chain seq x y z
N MET A 1 -54.43 -3.96 -15.82
CA MET A 1 -53.02 -4.39 -15.65
C MET A 1 -52.32 -3.32 -14.83
N ALA A 2 -52.06 -3.59 -13.55
CA ALA A 2 -51.46 -2.63 -12.62
C ALA A 2 -49.93 -2.68 -12.74
N GLU A 3 -49.30 -1.54 -13.06
CA GLU A 3 -47.84 -1.40 -13.17
C GLU A 3 -47.17 -1.49 -11.79
N ALA A 4 -46.11 -2.30 -11.72
CA ALA A 4 -45.36 -2.58 -10.50
C ALA A 4 -44.46 -1.40 -10.07
N PRO A 5 -44.61 -0.83 -8.85
CA PRO A 5 -43.86 0.34 -8.38
C PRO A 5 -42.43 0.04 -7.84
N ALA A 6 -41.89 -1.16 -8.02
CA ALA A 6 -40.71 -1.62 -7.26
C ALA A 6 -39.33 -1.13 -7.76
N ARG A 7 -39.17 -0.63 -9.00
CA ARG A 7 -37.83 -0.31 -9.54
C ARG A 7 -37.25 1.05 -9.14
N LYS A 8 -38.07 2.02 -8.72
CA LYS A 8 -37.57 3.37 -8.35
C LYS A 8 -36.93 3.42 -6.96
N SER A 9 -37.34 2.54 -6.05
CA SER A 9 -36.83 2.50 -4.67
C SER A 9 -35.39 1.97 -4.60
N VAL A 10 -35.09 0.86 -5.29
CA VAL A 10 -33.75 0.23 -5.31
C VAL A 10 -32.68 1.15 -5.91
N ARG A 11 -33.04 1.96 -6.92
CA ARG A 11 -32.09 2.90 -7.55
C ARG A 11 -31.69 4.04 -6.60
N LYS A 12 -32.59 4.48 -5.72
CA LYS A 12 -32.30 5.53 -4.72
C LYS A 12 -31.39 5.01 -3.61
N SER A 13 -31.60 3.79 -3.13
CA SER A 13 -30.77 3.19 -2.07
C SER A 13 -29.35 2.89 -2.55
N VAL A 14 -29.16 2.38 -3.78
CA VAL A 14 -27.80 2.21 -4.36
C VAL A 14 -27.09 3.56 -4.54
N HIS A 15 -27.81 4.62 -4.94
CA HIS A 15 -27.21 5.94 -5.08
C HIS A 15 -26.82 6.56 -3.73
N LEU A 16 -27.63 6.34 -2.69
CA LEU A 16 -27.34 6.79 -1.32
C LEU A 16 -26.14 6.07 -0.72
N VAL A 17 -26.02 4.75 -0.90
CA VAL A 17 -24.86 3.97 -0.43
C VAL A 17 -23.58 4.38 -1.17
N ASN A 18 -23.65 4.57 -2.49
CA ASN A 18 -22.52 5.04 -3.28
C ASN A 18 -22.12 6.48 -2.93
N ASN A 19 -23.08 7.34 -2.58
CA ASN A 19 -22.80 8.71 -2.15
C ASN A 19 -22.25 8.78 -0.72
N ALA A 20 -22.67 7.90 0.18
CA ALA A 20 -22.12 7.79 1.54
C ALA A 20 -20.68 7.27 1.52
N LEU A 21 -20.42 6.20 0.76
CA LEU A 21 -19.06 5.69 0.53
C LEU A 21 -18.17 6.72 -0.17
N ALA A 22 -18.73 7.48 -1.11
CA ALA A 22 -18.01 8.57 -1.74
C ALA A 22 -17.74 9.72 -0.77
N ALA A 23 -18.68 10.12 0.09
CA ALA A 23 -18.50 11.20 1.05
C ALA A 23 -17.43 10.87 2.11
N ASP A 24 -17.39 9.63 2.60
CA ASP A 24 -16.33 9.15 3.49
C ASP A 24 -14.96 9.07 2.79
N CYS A 25 -14.93 8.79 1.48
CA CYS A 25 -13.70 8.84 0.69
C CYS A 25 -13.23 10.28 0.37
N LEU A 26 -14.10 11.29 0.46
CA LEU A 26 -13.89 12.62 -0.13
C LEU A 26 -13.28 13.68 0.80
N GLY A 27 -13.12 13.41 2.09
CA GLY A 27 -12.33 14.26 2.99
C GLY A 27 -12.83 15.70 3.16
N GLU A 28 -14.09 16.01 2.88
CA GLU A 28 -14.60 17.39 2.97
C GLU A 28 -15.08 17.78 4.38
N ASN A 29 -15.11 16.86 5.35
CA ASN A 29 -15.54 17.13 6.73
C ASN A 29 -14.85 16.24 7.78
N TRP A 30 -13.59 15.85 7.58
CA TRP A 30 -12.84 15.15 8.63
C TRP A 30 -12.28 16.14 9.67
N ASN A 31 -13.18 16.91 10.31
CA ASN A 31 -12.88 17.50 11.60
C ASN A 31 -12.88 16.34 12.60
N ALA A 32 -11.68 15.91 12.98
CA ALA A 32 -11.46 14.89 13.98
C ALA A 32 -12.24 15.25 15.25
N ARG A 33 -13.42 14.66 15.46
CA ARG A 33 -14.02 14.62 16.79
C ARG A 33 -13.07 13.81 17.64
N THR A 34 -12.36 14.52 18.51
CA THR A 34 -11.39 14.01 19.47
C THR A 34 -12.12 13.12 20.48
N THR A 35 -12.32 11.85 20.13
CA THR A 35 -12.55 10.81 21.13
C THR A 35 -11.25 10.68 21.93
N PRO A 36 -11.25 10.85 23.26
CA PRO A 36 -10.04 10.82 24.05
C PRO A 36 -9.31 9.48 23.86
N LEU A 37 -8.02 9.55 23.54
CA LEU A 37 -7.14 8.38 23.44
C LEU A 37 -7.09 7.64 24.80
N PRO A 38 -7.01 6.31 24.81
CA PRO A 38 -6.75 5.53 26.01
C PRO A 38 -5.53 6.07 26.77
N ALA A 39 -5.60 6.12 28.10
CA ALA A 39 -4.57 6.72 28.96
C ALA A 39 -3.15 6.15 28.74
N VAL A 40 -3.03 4.91 28.27
CA VAL A 40 -1.76 4.27 27.90
C VAL A 40 -1.02 4.98 26.76
N LEU A 41 -1.74 5.65 25.84
CA LEU A 41 -1.13 6.37 24.72
C LEU A 41 -0.71 7.81 25.07
N LYS A 42 -1.19 8.36 26.20
CA LYS A 42 -0.72 9.67 26.70
C LYS A 42 0.73 9.65 27.14
N GLN A 43 1.32 8.52 27.51
CA GLN A 43 2.69 8.52 28.06
C GLN A 43 3.80 8.71 27.00
N TRP A 44 3.46 8.72 25.71
CA TRP A 44 4.40 8.85 24.57
C TRP A 44 4.52 10.28 24.01
N HIS A 45 4.30 11.30 24.84
CA HIS A 45 4.15 12.71 24.44
C HIS A 45 5.34 13.38 23.71
N GLY A 46 6.51 12.74 23.62
CA GLY A 46 7.68 13.33 22.95
C GLY A 46 7.76 13.08 21.44
N PHE A 47 7.15 12.00 20.94
CA PHE A 47 7.29 11.57 19.53
C PHE A 47 5.99 11.72 18.73
N PHE A 48 4.85 11.60 19.39
CA PHE A 48 3.54 11.64 18.74
C PHE A 48 2.87 13.01 18.90
N THR A 49 2.29 13.47 17.80
CA THR A 49 1.59 14.75 17.68
C THR A 49 0.17 14.70 18.25
N GLY A 50 -0.37 13.50 18.49
CA GLY A 50 -1.74 13.28 18.94
C GLY A 50 -2.75 13.21 17.80
N ASP A 51 -2.33 13.47 16.56
CA ASP A 51 -3.10 13.20 15.36
C ASP A 51 -2.76 11.78 14.84
N PRO A 52 -3.70 10.81 14.94
CA PRO A 52 -3.43 9.42 14.59
C PRO A 52 -3.02 9.22 13.13
N VAL A 53 -3.42 10.11 12.22
CA VAL A 53 -3.01 10.03 10.81
C VAL A 53 -1.57 10.49 10.66
N LYS A 54 -1.22 11.63 11.25
CA LYS A 54 0.13 12.19 11.16
C LYS A 54 1.16 11.29 11.86
N ASP A 55 0.78 10.74 13.00
CA ASP A 55 1.62 9.85 13.80
C ASP A 55 1.92 8.54 13.05
N HIS A 56 0.90 7.98 12.39
CA HIS A 56 1.04 6.82 11.51
C HIS A 56 1.89 7.13 10.26
N ASP A 57 1.64 8.26 9.59
CA ASP A 57 2.42 8.71 8.44
C ASP A 57 3.91 8.90 8.82
N ILE A 58 4.23 9.49 9.98
CA ILE A 58 5.61 9.66 10.48
C ILE A 58 6.28 8.31 10.76
N ALA A 59 5.59 7.37 11.41
CA ALA A 59 6.13 6.03 11.64
C ALA A 59 6.42 5.33 10.30
N ASN A 60 5.45 5.35 9.38
CA ASN A 60 5.57 4.68 8.09
C ASN A 60 6.69 5.25 7.23
N VAL A 61 6.88 6.58 7.18
CA VAL A 61 8.01 7.14 6.40
C VAL A 61 9.37 6.66 6.91
N VAL A 62 9.54 6.51 8.23
CA VAL A 62 10.79 6.03 8.82
C VAL A 62 11.00 4.55 8.49
N PHE A 63 10.04 3.69 8.85
CA PHE A 63 10.20 2.24 8.70
C PHE A 63 10.25 1.81 7.24
N ILE A 64 9.41 2.38 6.37
CA ILE A 64 9.43 2.06 4.94
C ILE A 64 10.74 2.52 4.29
N SER A 65 11.30 3.67 4.71
CA SER A 65 12.60 4.11 4.18
C SER A 65 13.73 3.14 4.56
N VAL A 66 13.68 2.54 5.74
CA VAL A 66 14.61 1.46 6.13
C VAL A 66 14.43 0.23 5.25
N ILE A 67 13.19 -0.16 4.96
CA ILE A 67 12.89 -1.29 4.05
C ILE A 67 13.45 -1.01 2.65
N LEU A 68 13.22 0.18 2.09
CA LEU A 68 13.76 0.57 0.78
C LEU A 68 15.30 0.60 0.76
N ALA A 69 15.93 1.04 1.86
CA ALA A 69 17.38 1.00 1.98
C ALA A 69 17.92 -0.44 2.00
N LEU A 70 17.23 -1.35 2.70
CA LEU A 70 17.57 -2.78 2.71
C LEU A 70 17.34 -3.44 1.35
N ASP A 71 16.26 -3.09 0.65
CA ASP A 71 15.95 -3.55 -0.71
C ASP A 71 17.08 -3.19 -1.69
N VAL A 72 17.46 -1.90 -1.72
CA VAL A 72 18.56 -1.42 -2.56
C VAL A 72 19.89 -2.08 -2.15
N SER A 73 20.18 -2.16 -0.85
CA SER A 73 21.42 -2.77 -0.34
C SER A 73 21.53 -4.24 -0.72
N TRP A 74 20.45 -5.01 -0.54
CA TRP A 74 20.38 -6.40 -0.94
C TRP A 74 20.52 -6.54 -2.45
N SER A 75 19.81 -5.73 -3.24
CA SER A 75 19.87 -5.76 -4.71
C SER A 75 21.29 -5.52 -5.25
N VAL A 76 22.02 -4.58 -4.64
CA VAL A 76 23.43 -4.32 -4.97
C VAL A 76 24.32 -5.49 -4.54
N ALA A 77 24.16 -6.00 -3.31
CA ALA A 77 24.96 -7.10 -2.79
C ALA A 77 24.75 -8.41 -3.57
N ASN A 78 23.51 -8.72 -3.96
CA ASN A 78 23.16 -9.90 -4.75
C ASN A 78 23.88 -9.93 -6.11
N LYS A 79 24.28 -8.76 -6.64
CA LYS A 79 24.99 -8.66 -7.91
C LYS A 79 26.51 -8.58 -7.76
N TYR A 80 27.02 -7.97 -6.69
CA TYR A 80 28.42 -7.57 -6.62
C TYR A 80 29.16 -8.03 -5.35
N ALA A 81 28.48 -8.60 -4.36
CA ALA A 81 29.07 -9.00 -3.09
C ALA A 81 29.19 -10.52 -2.95
N THR A 82 29.70 -10.96 -1.81
CA THR A 82 29.76 -12.39 -1.44
C THR A 82 28.37 -12.92 -1.12
N ASP A 83 28.15 -14.21 -1.38
CA ASP A 83 26.89 -14.91 -1.06
C ASP A 83 26.51 -14.76 0.41
N ALA A 84 27.49 -14.77 1.32
CA ALA A 84 27.26 -14.57 2.75
C ALA A 84 26.67 -13.19 3.06
N LEU A 85 27.18 -12.12 2.44
CA LEU A 85 26.64 -10.76 2.65
C LEU A 85 25.26 -10.61 2.00
N ALA A 86 25.08 -11.13 0.79
CA ALA A 86 23.79 -11.12 0.10
C ALA A 86 22.72 -11.88 0.91
N SER A 87 23.05 -13.06 1.45
CA SER A 87 22.17 -13.85 2.31
C SER A 87 21.83 -13.13 3.62
N LEU A 88 22.80 -12.47 4.25
CA LEU A 88 22.56 -11.70 5.48
C LEU A 88 21.61 -10.52 5.21
N LEU A 89 21.87 -9.76 4.15
CA LEU A 89 21.04 -8.62 3.76
C LEU A 89 19.64 -9.05 3.33
N PHE A 90 19.49 -10.18 2.62
CA PHE A 90 18.19 -10.74 2.28
C PHE A 90 17.40 -11.10 3.54
N THR A 91 18.05 -11.77 4.48
CA THR A 91 17.44 -12.17 5.75
C THR A 91 16.95 -10.94 6.52
N ALA A 92 17.78 -9.90 6.63
CA ALA A 92 17.42 -8.65 7.25
C ALA A 92 16.26 -7.96 6.52
N PHE A 93 16.34 -7.83 5.19
CA PHE A 93 15.30 -7.27 4.34
C PHE A 93 13.96 -7.98 4.52
N PHE A 94 13.97 -9.32 4.52
CA PHE A 94 12.79 -10.15 4.71
C PHE A 94 12.15 -9.93 6.08
N TYR A 95 12.89 -10.15 7.17
CA TYR A 95 12.31 -10.07 8.51
C TYR A 95 11.88 -8.65 8.90
N VAL A 96 12.64 -7.63 8.51
CA VAL A 96 12.25 -6.23 8.76
C VAL A 96 10.97 -5.90 8.02
N SER A 97 10.83 -6.29 6.75
CA SER A 97 9.61 -6.08 5.97
C SER A 97 8.42 -6.82 6.58
N LEU A 98 8.61 -8.09 6.98
CA LEU A 98 7.55 -8.92 7.57
C LEU A 98 7.04 -8.32 8.88
N ILE A 99 7.96 -7.98 9.78
CA ILE A 99 7.64 -7.37 11.08
C ILE A 99 6.92 -6.04 10.86
N TYR A 100 7.40 -5.21 9.92
CA TYR A 100 6.74 -3.95 9.58
C TYR A 100 5.31 -4.15 9.11
N PHE A 101 5.06 -5.01 8.11
CA PHE A 101 3.70 -5.20 7.59
C PHE A 101 2.73 -5.79 8.62
N ILE A 102 3.20 -6.66 9.51
CA ILE A 102 2.40 -7.16 10.64
C ILE A 102 2.10 -6.02 11.61
N ALA A 103 3.10 -5.24 12.01
CA ALA A 103 2.94 -4.13 12.93
C ALA A 103 2.01 -3.02 12.38
N ASP A 104 2.14 -2.69 11.09
CA ASP A 104 1.32 -1.69 10.40
C ASP A 104 -0.14 -2.16 10.31
N ALA A 105 -0.37 -3.43 9.94
CA ALA A 105 -1.71 -4.02 9.93
C ALA A 105 -2.36 -4.03 11.32
N LEU A 106 -1.61 -4.38 12.37
CA LEU A 106 -2.09 -4.34 13.75
C LEU A 106 -2.37 -2.91 14.21
N TRP A 107 -1.51 -1.95 13.86
CA TRP A 107 -1.73 -0.53 14.16
C TRP A 107 -3.04 -0.05 13.55
N ILE A 108 -3.27 -0.32 12.26
CA ILE A 108 -4.49 0.10 11.56
C ILE A 108 -5.72 -0.63 12.12
N ALA A 109 -5.59 -1.88 12.55
CA ALA A 109 -6.69 -2.60 13.21
C ALA A 109 -7.08 -1.98 14.56
N VAL A 110 -6.10 -1.52 15.35
CA VAL A 110 -6.32 -0.88 16.65
C VAL A 110 -6.77 0.58 16.50
N VAL A 111 -6.22 1.30 15.52
CA VAL A 111 -6.45 2.73 15.27
C VAL A 111 -6.94 2.92 13.82
N PRO A 112 -8.15 2.47 13.46
CA PRO A 112 -8.64 2.51 12.08
C PRO A 112 -8.79 3.93 11.50
N LYS A 113 -8.73 4.96 12.35
CA LYS A 113 -8.72 6.37 11.97
C LYS A 113 -7.38 6.85 11.39
N SER A 114 -6.30 6.06 11.49
CA SER A 114 -4.99 6.43 10.95
C SER A 114 -4.95 6.46 9.42
N CYS A 115 -5.88 5.76 8.75
CA CYS A 115 -5.99 5.77 7.29
C CYS A 115 -7.46 5.82 6.83
N LYS A 116 -7.67 6.17 5.56
CA LYS A 116 -9.03 6.39 5.01
C LYS A 116 -9.82 5.10 4.78
N THR A 117 -9.13 4.02 4.42
CA THR A 117 -9.76 2.75 4.00
C THR A 117 -9.10 1.59 4.73
N PRO A 118 -9.26 1.49 6.07
CA PRO A 118 -8.53 0.54 6.91
C PRO A 118 -8.67 -0.91 6.45
N GLY A 119 -9.88 -1.34 6.09
CA GLY A 119 -10.12 -2.71 5.61
C GLY A 119 -9.38 -3.05 4.31
N VAL A 120 -9.30 -2.12 3.37
CA VAL A 120 -8.57 -2.31 2.10
C VAL A 120 -7.07 -2.38 2.34
N VAL A 121 -6.54 -1.56 3.26
CA VAL A 121 -5.12 -1.54 3.59
C VAL A 121 -4.71 -2.79 4.37
N ILE A 122 -5.51 -3.25 5.34
CA ILE A 122 -5.27 -4.51 6.05
C ILE A 122 -5.29 -5.69 5.07
N GLY A 123 -6.29 -5.76 4.18
CA GLY A 123 -6.35 -6.81 3.16
C GLY A 123 -5.13 -6.81 2.23
N HIS A 124 -4.65 -5.63 1.85
CA HIS A 124 -3.41 -5.46 1.10
C HIS A 124 -2.20 -6.00 1.86
N HIS A 125 -2.02 -5.67 3.15
CA HIS A 125 -0.91 -6.19 3.96
C HIS A 125 -0.96 -7.70 4.08
N VAL A 126 -2.14 -8.30 4.27
CA VAL A 126 -2.29 -9.76 4.29
C VAL A 126 -1.80 -10.37 2.98
N VAL A 127 -2.21 -9.83 1.83
CA VAL A 127 -1.74 -10.28 0.52
C VAL A 127 -0.22 -10.12 0.38
N VAL A 128 0.34 -8.98 0.79
CA VAL A 128 1.80 -8.73 0.72
C VAL A 128 2.58 -9.71 1.62
N ILE A 129 2.11 -9.98 2.83
CA ILE A 129 2.75 -10.93 3.77
C ILE A 129 2.79 -12.35 3.17
N PHE A 130 1.68 -12.83 2.62
CA PHE A 130 1.69 -14.12 1.93
C PHE A 130 2.57 -14.10 0.69
N TYR A 131 2.56 -13.00 -0.05
CA TYR A 131 3.34 -12.88 -1.26
C TYR A 131 4.86 -12.90 -0.98
N MET A 132 5.33 -12.13 0.00
CA MET A 132 6.75 -12.10 0.37
C MET A 132 7.25 -13.43 0.96
N SER A 133 6.36 -14.30 1.45
CA SER A 133 6.75 -15.62 1.94
C SER A 133 7.29 -16.53 0.83
N ILE A 134 6.92 -16.30 -0.43
CA ILE A 134 7.42 -17.11 -1.56
C ILE A 134 8.96 -17.06 -1.63
N PRO A 135 9.62 -15.90 -1.72
CA PRO A 135 11.08 -15.85 -1.78
C PRO A 135 11.79 -16.24 -0.48
N PHE A 136 11.08 -16.38 0.64
CA PHE A 136 11.65 -17.00 1.83
C PHE A 136 11.85 -18.51 1.65
N PHE A 137 10.87 -19.19 1.03
CA PHE A 137 10.97 -20.61 0.70
C PHE A 137 11.80 -20.88 -0.56
N TYR A 138 11.89 -19.89 -1.45
CA TYR A 138 12.60 -19.96 -2.73
C TYR A 138 13.51 -18.73 -2.92
N PRO A 139 14.67 -18.68 -2.23
CA PRO A 139 15.57 -17.52 -2.22
C PRO A 139 16.03 -17.05 -3.60
N GLU A 140 16.03 -17.92 -4.61
CA GLU A 140 16.31 -17.58 -6.01
C GLU A 140 15.33 -16.54 -6.59
N TYR A 141 14.12 -16.43 -6.03
CA TYR A 141 13.14 -15.41 -6.37
C TYR A 141 13.19 -14.17 -5.46
N GLY A 142 14.27 -13.98 -4.69
CA GLY A 142 14.45 -12.79 -3.85
C GLY A 142 14.29 -11.48 -4.62
N TRP A 143 14.64 -11.47 -5.91
CA TRP A 143 14.49 -10.31 -6.78
C TRP A 143 13.02 -9.95 -7.03
N CYS A 144 12.11 -10.94 -6.97
CA CYS A 144 10.67 -10.69 -7.07
C CYS A 144 10.19 -9.87 -5.88
N MET A 145 10.69 -10.14 -4.67
CA MET A 145 10.37 -9.33 -3.47
C MET A 145 10.86 -7.90 -3.62
N ALA A 146 12.12 -7.72 -4.01
CA ALA A 146 12.70 -6.40 -4.27
C ALA A 146 11.91 -5.62 -5.33
N ALA A 147 11.61 -6.27 -6.46
CA ALA A 147 10.82 -5.68 -7.52
C ALA A 147 9.43 -5.23 -7.04
N CYS A 148 8.75 -6.06 -6.24
CA CYS A 148 7.46 -5.68 -5.66
C CYS A 148 7.60 -4.53 -4.64
N LEU A 149 8.52 -4.62 -3.68
CA LEU A 149 8.66 -3.61 -2.64
C LEU A 149 9.19 -2.26 -3.13
N SER A 150 9.71 -2.18 -4.36
CA SER A 150 10.00 -0.90 -5.01
C SER A 150 8.79 0.06 -5.05
N VAL A 151 7.55 -0.45 -5.01
CA VAL A 151 6.32 0.36 -4.93
C VAL A 151 6.26 1.25 -3.71
N GLU A 152 6.97 0.86 -2.65
CA GLU A 152 6.99 1.62 -1.42
C GLU A 152 7.72 2.96 -1.58
N THR A 153 8.51 3.13 -2.66
CA THR A 153 8.99 4.45 -3.09
C THR A 153 7.83 5.41 -3.34
N CYS A 154 6.73 4.93 -3.95
CA CYS A 154 5.52 5.74 -4.14
C CYS A 154 4.86 6.07 -2.80
N THR A 155 4.86 5.13 -1.84
CA THR A 155 4.29 5.31 -0.50
C THR A 155 5.08 6.36 0.29
N VAL A 156 6.40 6.26 0.32
CA VAL A 156 7.28 7.25 0.95
C VAL A 156 7.09 8.63 0.32
N LEU A 157 7.14 8.75 -1.02
CA LEU A 157 6.93 10.04 -1.68
C LEU A 157 5.55 10.63 -1.41
N LEU A 158 4.51 9.80 -1.34
CA LEU A 158 3.17 10.23 -0.98
C LEU A 158 3.12 10.80 0.44
N ILE A 159 3.68 10.10 1.41
CA ILE A 159 3.69 10.49 2.82
C ILE A 159 4.53 11.77 3.00
N VAL A 160 5.74 11.80 2.47
CA VAL A 160 6.63 12.97 2.54
C VAL A 160 5.95 14.19 1.91
N LYS A 161 5.26 14.04 0.78
CA LYS A 161 4.48 15.14 0.17
C LYS A 161 3.35 15.65 1.08
N ARG A 162 2.70 14.78 1.86
CA ARG A 162 1.65 15.19 2.81
C ARG A 162 2.23 15.96 3.99
N LEU A 163 3.39 15.52 4.50
CA LEU A 163 4.07 16.16 5.63
C LEU A 163 4.75 17.48 5.23
N TYR A 164 5.31 17.53 4.02
CA TYR A 164 6.08 18.65 3.48
C TYR A 164 5.60 18.97 2.05
N PRO A 165 4.52 19.75 1.88
CA PRO A 165 3.95 20.05 0.57
C PRO A 165 4.89 20.92 -0.26
N HIS A 166 5.64 20.29 -1.17
CA HIS A 166 6.58 20.94 -2.09
C HIS A 166 6.35 20.50 -3.54
N ARG A 167 6.47 21.42 -4.50
CA ARG A 167 6.19 21.15 -5.93
C ARG A 167 7.08 20.05 -6.51
N MET A 168 8.35 19.98 -6.11
CA MET A 168 9.26 18.93 -6.58
C MET A 168 8.86 17.55 -6.03
N LEU A 169 8.42 17.46 -4.77
CA LEU A 169 7.94 16.21 -4.18
C LEU A 169 6.64 15.76 -4.84
N GLU A 170 5.78 16.71 -5.22
CA GLU A 170 4.59 16.42 -5.99
C GLU A 170 4.91 15.86 -7.37
N ALA A 171 5.82 16.49 -8.12
CA ALA A 171 6.26 16.00 -9.42
C ALA A 171 6.93 14.61 -9.31
N ALA A 172 7.81 14.42 -8.31
CA ALA A 172 8.47 13.14 -8.04
C ALA A 172 7.46 12.04 -7.72
N PHE A 173 6.48 12.32 -6.84
CA PHE A 173 5.41 11.39 -6.50
C PHE A 173 4.62 10.95 -7.73
N TYR A 174 4.14 11.89 -8.56
CA TYR A 174 3.34 11.53 -9.73
C TYR A 174 4.16 10.80 -10.80
N THR A 175 5.43 11.16 -10.96
CA THR A 175 6.35 10.45 -11.86
C THR A 175 6.55 9.01 -11.40
N ALA A 176 6.91 8.81 -10.12
CA ALA A 176 7.06 7.48 -9.53
C ALA A 176 5.76 6.67 -9.60
N TRP A 177 4.61 7.30 -9.36
CA TRP A 177 3.30 6.65 -9.44
C TRP A 177 3.04 6.08 -10.84
N VAL A 178 3.25 6.88 -11.89
CA VAL A 178 3.04 6.42 -13.27
C VAL A 178 4.04 5.32 -13.63
N VAL A 179 5.34 5.55 -13.38
CA VAL A 179 6.39 4.60 -13.76
C VAL A 179 6.23 3.28 -13.02
N ILE A 180 6.09 3.31 -11.69
CA ILE A 180 6.09 2.10 -10.88
C ILE A 180 4.72 1.44 -10.88
N ARG A 181 3.64 2.17 -10.56
CA ARG A 181 2.31 1.54 -10.36
C ARG A 181 1.55 1.28 -11.66
N LEU A 182 1.76 2.09 -12.70
CA LEU A 182 0.98 1.97 -13.95
C LEU A 182 1.73 1.26 -15.08
N ILE A 183 3.07 1.22 -15.05
CA ILE A 183 3.87 0.58 -16.10
C ILE A 183 4.59 -0.65 -15.54
N TYR A 184 5.40 -0.47 -14.50
CA TYR A 184 6.24 -1.55 -13.97
C TYR A 184 5.43 -2.65 -13.29
N TYR A 185 4.44 -2.32 -12.46
CA TYR A 185 3.60 -3.29 -11.76
C TYR A 185 2.82 -4.23 -12.68
N PRO A 186 2.13 -3.73 -13.73
CA PRO A 186 1.51 -4.58 -14.73
C PRO A 186 2.52 -5.45 -15.49
N TYR A 187 3.72 -4.94 -15.77
CA TYR A 187 4.79 -5.74 -16.36
C TYR A 187 5.20 -6.92 -15.46
N LEU A 188 5.26 -6.71 -14.14
CA LEU A 188 5.56 -7.78 -13.19
C LEU A 188 4.51 -8.91 -13.21
N CYS A 189 3.23 -8.62 -13.49
CA CYS A 189 2.21 -9.68 -13.66
C CYS A 189 2.64 -10.66 -14.77
N TRP A 190 3.09 -10.13 -15.91
CA TRP A 190 3.56 -10.94 -17.02
C TRP A 190 4.87 -11.66 -16.66
N ALA A 191 5.83 -10.96 -16.06
CA ALA A 191 7.12 -11.55 -15.67
C ALA A 191 6.93 -12.74 -14.72
N PHE A 192 6.12 -12.60 -13.67
CA PHE A 192 5.86 -13.69 -12.72
C PHE A 192 5.03 -14.83 -13.32
N PHE A 193 4.16 -14.52 -14.30
CA PHE A 193 3.49 -15.56 -15.06
C PHE A 193 4.47 -16.40 -15.87
N GLN A 194 5.48 -15.79 -16.51
CA GLN A 194 6.52 -16.53 -17.23
C GLN A 194 7.32 -17.45 -16.30
N ILE A 195 7.73 -16.95 -15.12
CA ILE A 195 8.42 -17.78 -14.12
C ILE A 195 7.58 -19.01 -13.74
N TRP A 196 6.28 -18.81 -13.49
CA TRP A 196 5.38 -19.91 -13.16
C TRP A 196 5.27 -20.95 -14.29
N VAL A 197 5.18 -20.50 -15.55
CA VAL A 197 5.15 -21.39 -16.72
C VAL A 197 6.44 -22.21 -16.82
N GLU A 198 7.59 -21.62 -16.51
CA GLU A 198 8.90 -22.29 -16.56
C GLU A 198 9.06 -23.36 -15.47
N VAL A 199 8.65 -23.08 -14.23
CA VAL A 199 8.77 -24.04 -13.10
C VAL A 199 7.68 -25.12 -13.10
N GLY A 200 6.57 -24.88 -13.78
CA GLY A 200 5.46 -25.82 -13.91
C GLY A 200 4.28 -25.58 -12.93
N PRO A 201 3.12 -26.21 -13.20
CA PRO A 201 1.83 -25.83 -12.62
C PRO A 201 1.67 -26.13 -11.13
N TRP A 202 2.44 -27.08 -10.59
CA TRP A 202 2.33 -27.52 -9.19
C TRP A 202 3.28 -26.77 -8.24
N HIS A 203 4.05 -25.81 -8.75
CA HIS A 203 4.98 -25.03 -7.95
C HIS A 203 4.25 -23.91 -7.19
N LEU A 204 4.62 -23.66 -5.93
CA LEU A 204 4.02 -22.61 -5.09
C LEU A 204 4.16 -21.20 -5.68
N VAL A 205 5.08 -21.01 -6.62
CA VAL A 205 5.25 -19.76 -7.38
C VAL A 205 3.99 -19.37 -8.17
N ILE A 206 3.03 -20.28 -8.39
CA ILE A 206 1.71 -19.94 -8.97
C ILE A 206 1.00 -18.80 -8.23
N PHE A 207 1.24 -18.67 -6.92
CA PHE A 207 0.64 -17.61 -6.12
C PHE A 207 1.22 -16.23 -6.44
N ALA A 208 2.45 -16.15 -6.98
CA ALA A 208 3.10 -14.89 -7.33
C ALA A 208 2.31 -14.08 -8.38
N PRO A 209 1.98 -14.60 -9.59
CA PRO A 209 1.18 -13.85 -10.55
C PRO A 209 -0.23 -13.56 -10.03
N ILE A 210 -0.83 -14.44 -9.23
CA ILE A 210 -2.16 -14.20 -8.62
C ILE A 210 -2.12 -12.98 -7.68
N PHE A 211 -1.18 -12.97 -6.73
CA PHE A 211 -1.02 -11.84 -5.81
C PHE A 211 -0.62 -10.57 -6.54
N GLN A 212 0.26 -10.65 -7.54
CA GLN A 212 0.67 -9.49 -8.33
C GLN A 212 -0.51 -8.87 -9.12
N VAL A 213 -1.41 -9.69 -9.67
CA VAL A 213 -2.65 -9.21 -10.31
C VAL A 213 -3.54 -8.50 -9.29
N LEU A 214 -3.73 -9.07 -8.10
CA LEU A 214 -4.51 -8.42 -7.03
C LEU A 214 -3.93 -7.05 -6.64
N LEU A 215 -2.61 -6.97 -6.44
CA LEU A 215 -1.91 -5.73 -6.12
C LEU A 215 -1.93 -4.70 -7.26
N THR A 216 -1.90 -5.18 -8.51
CA THR A 216 -2.02 -4.33 -9.70
C THR A 216 -3.43 -3.76 -9.85
N CYS A 217 -4.47 -4.59 -9.65
CA CYS A 217 -5.87 -4.13 -9.61
C CYS A 217 -6.07 -3.08 -8.52
N LEU A 218 -5.48 -3.28 -7.34
CA LEU A 218 -5.53 -2.30 -6.25
C LEU A 218 -4.83 -0.99 -6.61
N SER A 219 -3.71 -1.05 -7.33
CA SER A 219 -3.01 0.14 -7.85
C SER A 219 -3.85 0.92 -8.86
N TYR A 220 -4.59 0.24 -9.74
CA TYR A 220 -5.56 0.89 -10.64
C TYR A 220 -6.74 1.50 -9.87
N PHE A 221 -7.26 0.81 -8.85
CA PHE A 221 -8.31 1.35 -7.98
C PHE A 221 -7.86 2.66 -7.31
N TRP A 222 -6.66 2.70 -6.73
CA TRP A 222 -6.13 3.93 -6.12
C TRP A 222 -5.85 5.03 -7.15
N THR A 223 -5.46 4.67 -8.38
CA THR A 223 -5.29 5.64 -9.46
C THR A 223 -6.62 6.26 -9.86
N TYR A 224 -7.67 5.45 -9.98
CA TYR A 224 -9.01 5.94 -10.25
C TYR A 224 -9.48 6.91 -9.16
N THR A 225 -9.32 6.56 -7.87
CA THR A 225 -9.72 7.46 -6.77
C THR A 225 -8.92 8.76 -6.74
N LEU A 226 -7.61 8.70 -7.02
CA LEU A 226 -6.74 9.88 -7.16
C LEU A 226 -7.25 10.82 -8.26
N VAL A 227 -7.51 10.30 -9.46
CA VAL A 227 -7.97 11.10 -10.62
C VAL A 227 -9.34 11.73 -10.35
N VAL A 228 -10.30 10.96 -9.82
CA VAL A 228 -11.62 11.48 -9.46
C VAL A 228 -11.51 12.62 -8.44
N ASN A 229 -10.64 12.48 -7.44
CA ASN A 229 -10.42 13.52 -6.44
C ASN A 229 -9.79 14.78 -7.04
N MET A 230 -8.84 14.64 -7.97
CA MET A 230 -8.25 15.78 -8.70
C MET A 230 -9.29 16.52 -9.54
N LEU A 231 -10.16 15.79 -10.25
CA LEU A 231 -11.23 16.37 -11.07
C LEU A 231 -12.28 17.10 -10.23
N ARG A 232 -12.62 16.56 -9.04
CA ARG A 232 -13.55 17.22 -8.11
C ARG A 232 -12.99 18.52 -7.55
N ARG A 233 -11.70 18.56 -7.18
CA ARG A 233 -11.05 19.78 -6.67
C ARG A 233 -11.04 20.91 -7.70
N ARG A 234 -10.88 20.61 -8.99
CA ARG A 234 -10.94 21.61 -10.07
C ARG A 234 -12.33 22.24 -10.26
N LYS A 235 -13.40 21.59 -9.80
CA LYS A 235 -14.78 22.07 -9.97
C LYS A 235 -15.27 22.99 -8.85
N LYS A 236 -14.53 23.12 -7.75
CA LYS A 236 -14.86 24.10 -6.70
C LYS A 236 -14.26 25.45 -7.13
N PRO A 237 -15.11 26.43 -7.54
CA PRO A 237 -14.65 27.76 -7.87
C PRO A 237 -14.09 28.48 -6.63
#